data_AF-A0A9D2X636-F1
#
_entry.id   AF-A0A9D2X636-F1
#
_cell.length_a   1.000
_cell.length_b   1.000
_cell.length_c   1.000
_cell.angle_alpha   90.00
_cell.angle_beta   90.00
_cell.angle_gamma   90.00
#
_symmetry.space_group_name_H-M   'P 1'
#
loop_
_entity.id
_entity.type
_entity.pdbx_description
1 polymer ?
#
loop_
_entity_poly.entity_id
_entity_poly.type
_entity_poly.pdbx_seq_one_letter_code
_entity_poly.pdbx_strand_id
1 'polypeptide(L)'
;MRSKQDATVWYQMNNFVLILSVMTLMISSMSASAYALSNSDVKPQISSGGDIYRVSKVPIPVSFDVKASDSSGTLHVQCDKTSGSVFKVGKTTVRCMATTSSGDALRTSFVVTVGYDIVQIPNWFKHTTKLWTSSSISDQEYINTLQFLLEKDMIKVPFSKPPKAPSPTEIPIWIKSNSAKWSSGGMTNDEFSIGIQWMLERGVLHNQKGRV
;
A
#
# COMPACT_ATOMS: atom_id res chain seq x y z
N MET A 1 8.06 -66.34 -12.72
CA MET A 1 7.35 -65.54 -11.70
C MET A 1 6.84 -64.28 -12.38
N ARG A 2 5.54 -64.23 -12.69
CA ARG A 2 4.86 -63.19 -13.47
C ARG A 2 3.61 -62.80 -12.68
N SER A 3 3.59 -61.64 -12.03
CA SER A 3 2.52 -61.30 -11.08
C SER A 3 2.59 -59.82 -10.65
N LYS A 4 1.44 -59.12 -10.80
CA LYS A 4 1.01 -57.89 -10.09
C LYS A 4 1.41 -56.49 -10.60
N GLN A 5 1.35 -56.21 -11.90
CA GLN A 5 1.32 -54.81 -12.37
C GLN A 5 0.16 -54.40 -13.30
N ASP A 6 -0.69 -55.32 -13.77
CA ASP A 6 -1.70 -55.01 -14.80
C ASP A 6 -3.13 -54.68 -14.32
N ALA A 7 -3.40 -54.65 -13.00
CA ALA A 7 -4.79 -54.46 -12.51
C ALA A 7 -5.22 -52.99 -12.34
N THR A 8 -4.27 -52.05 -12.19
CA THR A 8 -4.58 -50.65 -11.85
C THR A 8 -4.92 -49.79 -13.08
N VAL A 9 -4.41 -50.17 -14.25
CA VAL A 9 -4.61 -49.43 -15.51
C VAL A 9 -6.03 -49.64 -16.06
N TRP A 10 -6.63 -50.82 -15.85
CA TRP A 10 -7.99 -51.14 -16.27
C TRP A 10 -9.07 -50.33 -15.52
N TYR A 11 -8.86 -50.01 -14.23
CA TYR A 11 -9.83 -49.24 -13.45
C TYR A 11 -9.87 -47.74 -13.81
N GLN A 12 -8.78 -47.19 -14.33
CA GLN A 12 -8.70 -45.77 -14.71
C GLN A 12 -9.35 -45.49 -16.08
N MET A 13 -9.29 -46.45 -17.02
CA MET A 13 -9.89 -46.27 -18.35
C MET A 13 -11.41 -46.51 -18.39
N ASN A 14 -11.95 -47.35 -17.47
CA ASN A 14 -13.39 -47.62 -17.42
C ASN A 14 -14.22 -46.57 -16.66
N ASN A 15 -13.58 -45.66 -15.91
CA ASN A 15 -14.28 -44.56 -15.22
C ASN A 15 -14.44 -43.31 -16.09
N PHE A 16 -13.68 -43.20 -17.19
CA PHE A 16 -13.79 -42.07 -18.12
C PHE A 16 -14.93 -42.25 -19.14
N VAL A 17 -15.28 -43.49 -19.49
CA VAL A 17 -16.35 -43.79 -20.47
C VAL A 17 -17.74 -43.70 -19.85
N LEU A 18 -17.89 -43.87 -18.53
CA LEU A 18 -19.18 -43.78 -17.84
C LEU A 18 -19.61 -42.34 -17.49
N ILE A 19 -18.67 -41.39 -17.39
CA ILE A 19 -19.01 -39.99 -17.08
C ILE A 19 -19.50 -39.21 -18.31
N LEU A 20 -19.07 -39.59 -19.52
CA LEU A 20 -19.55 -38.96 -20.77
C LEU A 20 -20.99 -39.35 -21.17
N SER A 21 -21.53 -40.46 -20.66
CA SER A 21 -22.88 -40.94 -21.01
C SER A 21 -24.02 -40.29 -20.20
N VAL A 22 -23.72 -39.59 -19.09
CA VAL A 22 -24.75 -38.98 -18.23
C VAL A 22 -24.91 -37.47 -18.50
N MET A 23 -24.04 -36.88 -19.33
CA MET A 23 -24.02 -35.44 -19.61
C MET A 23 -24.82 -35.01 -20.85
N THR A 24 -25.57 -35.91 -21.49
CA THR A 24 -26.38 -35.62 -22.70
C THR A 24 -27.89 -35.85 -22.53
N LEU A 25 -28.39 -36.18 -21.33
CA LEU A 25 -29.81 -36.49 -21.08
C LEU A 25 -30.55 -35.54 -20.12
N MET A 26 -30.01 -34.34 -19.86
CA MET A 26 -30.73 -33.25 -19.17
C MET A 26 -30.94 -32.03 -20.08
N ILE A 27 -31.27 -32.27 -21.35
CA ILE A 27 -31.76 -31.23 -22.26
C ILE A 27 -33.22 -31.54 -22.57
N SER A 28 -34.09 -31.38 -21.58
CA SER A 28 -35.52 -31.17 -21.83
C SER A 28 -36.13 -30.34 -20.69
N SER A 29 -36.71 -29.21 -21.07
CA SER A 29 -37.58 -28.31 -20.27
C SER A 29 -36.98 -27.25 -19.34
N MET A 30 -35.87 -26.60 -19.73
CA MET A 30 -35.67 -25.22 -19.28
C MET A 30 -35.94 -24.29 -20.45
N SER A 31 -37.07 -23.58 -20.39
CA SER A 31 -37.29 -22.43 -21.24
C SER A 31 -36.09 -21.50 -21.08
N ALA A 32 -35.52 -21.06 -22.19
CA ALA A 32 -34.52 -20.01 -22.20
C ALA A 32 -35.20 -18.71 -21.73
N SER A 33 -35.35 -18.55 -20.42
CA SER A 33 -35.43 -17.23 -19.83
C SER A 33 -34.06 -16.63 -20.06
N ALA A 34 -33.93 -15.81 -21.09
CA ALA A 34 -32.79 -14.95 -21.27
C ALA A 34 -32.69 -14.09 -20.00
N TYR A 35 -31.87 -14.53 -19.05
CA TYR A 35 -31.38 -13.64 -18.01
C TYR A 35 -30.57 -12.60 -18.77
N ALA A 36 -31.17 -11.42 -18.95
CA ALA A 36 -30.38 -10.24 -19.24
C ALA A 36 -29.30 -10.20 -18.16
N LEU A 37 -28.03 -10.39 -18.54
CA LEU A 37 -26.92 -9.93 -17.72
C LEU A 37 -27.12 -8.41 -17.64
N SER A 38 -27.86 -7.96 -16.64
CA SER A 38 -27.86 -6.55 -16.26
C SER A 38 -26.40 -6.22 -15.98
N ASN A 39 -25.85 -5.24 -16.69
CA ASN A 39 -24.54 -4.64 -16.43
C ASN A 39 -24.53 -4.00 -15.03
N SER A 40 -24.60 -4.80 -13.97
CA SER A 40 -24.81 -4.32 -12.60
C SER A 40 -24.01 -5.17 -11.65
N ASP A 41 -22.69 -4.97 -11.68
CA ASP A 41 -21.84 -5.38 -10.57
C ASP A 41 -20.64 -4.43 -10.37
N VAL A 42 -20.81 -3.14 -10.70
CA VAL A 42 -19.86 -2.10 -10.27
C VAL A 42 -20.21 -1.71 -8.84
N LYS A 43 -19.53 -2.33 -7.86
CA LYS A 43 -19.67 -1.97 -6.45
C LYS A 43 -19.35 -0.48 -6.25
N PRO A 44 -20.15 0.26 -5.45
CA PRO A 44 -19.87 1.65 -5.15
C PRO A 44 -18.51 1.77 -4.45
N GLN A 45 -17.67 2.66 -4.97
CA GLN A 45 -16.29 2.85 -4.54
C GLN A 45 -15.87 4.32 -4.65
N ILE A 46 -15.03 4.75 -3.71
CA ILE A 46 -14.36 6.05 -3.72
C ILE A 46 -12.87 5.79 -3.46
N SER A 47 -12.01 6.42 -4.25
CA SER A 47 -10.56 6.24 -4.15
C SER A 47 -9.84 7.58 -4.30
N SER A 48 -8.97 7.86 -3.34
CA SER A 48 -7.99 8.95 -3.38
C SER A 48 -6.60 8.37 -3.69
N GLY A 49 -5.79 9.06 -4.49
CA GLY A 49 -4.46 8.61 -4.93
C GLY A 49 -3.37 8.46 -3.84
N GLY A 50 -3.75 8.42 -2.57
CA GLY A 50 -2.87 8.34 -1.40
C GLY A 50 -2.56 9.69 -0.76
N ASP A 51 -1.75 9.65 0.29
CA ASP A 51 -1.23 10.85 0.96
C ASP A 51 -0.27 11.60 0.02
N ILE A 52 -0.25 12.93 0.15
CA ILE A 52 0.53 13.83 -0.71
C ILE A 52 1.59 14.54 0.12
N TYR A 53 2.82 14.53 -0.38
CA TYR A 53 3.93 15.27 0.20
C TYR A 53 4.46 16.33 -0.78
N ARG A 54 4.72 17.53 -0.27
CA ARG A 54 5.33 18.63 -1.03
C ARG A 54 6.38 19.34 -0.20
N VAL A 55 7.56 19.50 -0.80
CA VAL A 55 8.69 20.20 -0.19
C VAL A 55 8.50 21.70 -0.36
N SER A 56 8.29 22.41 0.74
CA SER A 56 8.22 23.88 0.73
C SER A 56 8.39 24.48 2.13
N LYS A 57 9.13 25.60 2.21
CA LYS A 57 9.21 26.46 3.41
C LYS A 57 8.02 27.42 3.53
N VAL A 58 7.24 27.56 2.46
CA VAL A 58 6.13 28.51 2.35
C VAL A 58 4.84 27.78 1.92
N PRO A 59 3.65 28.35 2.16
CA PRO A 59 2.42 27.79 1.63
C PRO A 59 2.48 27.66 0.10
N ILE A 60 2.04 26.52 -0.44
CA ILE A 60 2.08 26.25 -1.89
C ILE A 60 0.78 25.60 -2.38
N PRO A 61 0.42 25.79 -3.67
CA PRO A 61 -0.71 25.09 -4.27
C PRO A 61 -0.45 23.59 -4.38
N VAL A 62 -1.45 22.77 -4.02
CA VAL A 62 -1.38 21.31 -4.14
C VAL A 62 -2.60 20.76 -4.87
N SER A 63 -2.35 20.11 -6.01
CA SER A 63 -3.39 19.44 -6.79
C SER A 63 -3.49 17.95 -6.43
N PHE A 64 -4.71 17.45 -6.40
CA PHE A 64 -5.07 16.07 -6.18
C PHE A 64 -6.32 15.68 -6.98
N ASP A 65 -6.50 14.38 -7.20
CA ASP A 65 -7.63 13.81 -7.91
C ASP A 65 -8.28 12.72 -7.05
N VAL A 66 -9.61 12.74 -6.96
CA VAL A 66 -10.42 11.77 -6.21
C VAL A 66 -11.54 11.29 -7.11
N LYS A 67 -11.62 9.98 -7.27
CA LYS A 67 -12.61 9.35 -8.16
C LYS A 67 -13.60 8.56 -7.32
N ALA A 68 -14.87 8.68 -7.66
CA ALA A 68 -15.93 7.86 -7.10
C ALA A 68 -16.82 7.33 -8.22
N SER A 69 -17.28 6.09 -8.11
CA SER A 69 -18.16 5.46 -9.08
C SER A 69 -19.07 4.42 -8.43
N ASP A 70 -20.26 4.25 -8.96
CA ASP A 70 -21.20 3.18 -8.64
C ASP A 70 -21.73 2.51 -9.91
N SER A 71 -22.79 1.69 -9.79
CA SER A 71 -23.47 1.05 -10.91
C SER A 71 -24.07 2.03 -11.92
N SER A 72 -24.30 3.28 -11.53
CA SER A 72 -24.84 4.34 -12.39
C SER A 72 -23.75 5.15 -13.11
N GLY A 73 -22.48 4.96 -12.75
CA GLY A 73 -21.34 5.60 -13.41
C GLY A 73 -20.46 6.41 -12.45
N THR A 74 -19.90 7.52 -12.95
CA THR A 74 -19.02 8.41 -12.17
C THR A 74 -19.84 9.32 -11.26
N LEU A 75 -19.46 9.39 -9.99
CA LEU A 75 -20.12 10.19 -8.97
C LEU A 75 -19.44 11.53 -8.77
N HIS A 76 -20.23 12.53 -8.37
CA HIS A 76 -19.70 13.82 -7.94
C HIS A 76 -19.04 13.70 -6.57
N VAL A 77 -17.78 14.12 -6.48
CA VAL A 77 -17.00 14.12 -5.25
C VAL A 77 -16.92 15.53 -4.68
N GLN A 78 -17.23 15.68 -3.41
CA GLN A 78 -17.06 16.91 -2.64
C GLN A 78 -15.98 16.72 -1.59
N CYS A 79 -15.01 17.62 -1.54
CA CYS A 79 -13.93 17.61 -0.55
C CYS A 79 -13.96 18.88 0.30
N ASP A 80 -13.53 18.79 1.55
CA ASP A 80 -13.38 19.93 2.48
C ASP A 80 -12.21 20.88 2.12
N LYS A 81 -11.37 20.47 1.17
CA LYS A 81 -10.32 21.27 0.51
C LYS A 81 -10.48 21.19 -1.00
N THR A 82 -10.25 22.31 -1.68
CA THR A 82 -10.29 22.37 -3.14
C THR A 82 -8.94 21.95 -3.73
N SER A 83 -8.96 21.07 -4.72
CA SER A 83 -7.75 20.69 -5.47
C SER A 83 -7.12 21.94 -6.11
N GLY A 84 -5.79 22.08 -5.99
CA GLY A 84 -5.04 23.25 -6.47
C GLY A 84 -5.01 24.44 -5.50
N SER A 85 -5.74 24.39 -4.38
CA SER A 85 -5.67 25.43 -3.35
C SER A 85 -4.32 25.46 -2.64
N VAL A 86 -4.03 26.59 -2.00
CA VAL A 86 -2.79 26.78 -1.22
C VAL A 86 -2.90 26.08 0.13
N PHE A 87 -1.98 25.15 0.37
CA PHE A 87 -1.84 24.46 1.65
C PHE A 87 -0.74 25.14 2.47
N LYS A 88 -1.03 25.43 3.74
CA LYS A 88 -0.05 25.93 4.70
C LYS A 88 0.99 24.85 5.02
N VAL A 89 2.17 25.29 5.46
CA VAL A 89 3.18 24.40 6.03
C VAL A 89 2.57 23.64 7.22
N GLY A 90 2.79 22.33 7.26
CA GLY A 90 2.23 21.38 8.21
C GLY A 90 1.42 20.27 7.53
N LYS A 91 0.65 19.55 8.34
CA LYS A 91 -0.29 18.52 7.88
C LYS A 91 -1.70 19.08 7.76
N THR A 92 -2.33 18.79 6.63
CA THR A 92 -3.75 19.05 6.40
C THR A 92 -4.43 17.75 5.98
N THR A 93 -5.42 17.30 6.73
CA THR A 93 -6.27 16.19 6.30
C THR A 93 -7.32 16.71 5.33
N VAL A 94 -7.42 16.08 4.16
CA VAL A 94 -8.49 16.31 3.18
C VAL A 94 -9.51 15.20 3.34
N ARG A 95 -10.78 15.57 3.50
CA ARG A 95 -11.92 14.66 3.63
C ARG A 95 -12.82 14.83 2.44
N CYS A 96 -13.09 13.74 1.74
CA CYS A 96 -13.94 13.73 0.56
C CYS A 96 -15.13 12.79 0.76
N MET A 97 -16.25 13.17 0.18
CA MET A 97 -17.50 12.43 0.19
C MET A 97 -18.12 12.41 -1.20
N ALA A 98 -18.76 11.30 -1.53
CA ALA A 98 -19.65 11.18 -2.67
C ALA A 98 -20.92 10.47 -2.23
N THR A 99 -22.03 10.75 -2.90
CA THR A 99 -23.31 10.08 -2.65
C THR A 99 -23.67 9.25 -3.87
N THR A 100 -23.99 7.97 -3.68
CA THR A 100 -24.47 7.08 -4.75
C THR A 100 -25.86 7.50 -5.20
N SER A 101 -26.31 7.01 -6.36
CA SER A 101 -27.69 7.23 -6.81
C SER A 101 -28.74 6.63 -5.85
N SER A 102 -28.36 5.60 -5.09
CA SER A 102 -29.18 4.98 -4.04
C SER A 102 -29.22 5.76 -2.72
N GLY A 103 -28.43 6.84 -2.59
CA GLY A 103 -28.36 7.67 -1.38
C GLY A 103 -27.28 7.24 -0.37
N ASP A 104 -26.46 6.23 -0.68
CA ASP A 104 -25.36 5.81 0.19
C ASP A 104 -24.21 6.82 0.16
N ALA A 105 -23.65 7.12 1.34
CA ALA A 105 -22.50 8.02 1.45
C ALA A 105 -21.17 7.27 1.43
N LEU A 106 -20.37 7.51 0.39
CA LEU A 106 -18.98 7.06 0.28
C LEU A 106 -18.04 8.11 0.86
N ARG A 107 -17.05 7.68 1.65
CA ARG A 107 -16.09 8.58 2.31
C ARG A 107 -14.67 8.12 2.08
N THR A 108 -13.76 9.07 1.86
CA THR A 108 -12.32 8.85 1.88
C THR A 108 -11.62 10.04 2.53
N SER A 109 -10.40 9.82 3.02
CA SER A 109 -9.53 10.89 3.48
C SER A 109 -8.08 10.56 3.21
N PHE A 110 -7.30 11.59 2.94
CA PHE A 110 -5.85 11.51 2.79
C PHE A 110 -5.20 12.74 3.41
N VAL A 111 -3.90 12.69 3.65
CA VAL A 111 -3.14 13.76 4.28
C VAL A 111 -2.28 14.47 3.23
N VAL A 112 -2.41 15.79 3.15
CA VAL A 112 -1.48 16.67 2.44
C VAL A 112 -0.48 17.21 3.46
N THR A 113 0.80 16.96 3.22
CA THR A 113 1.91 17.49 4.01
C THR A 113 2.69 18.47 3.17
N VAL A 114 2.70 19.74 3.59
CA VAL A 114 3.57 20.77 3.02
C VAL A 114 4.63 21.08 4.06
N GLY A 115 5.90 20.92 3.75
CA GLY A 115 6.93 21.20 4.74
C GLY A 115 8.33 21.20 4.20
N TYR A 116 9.22 21.78 5.00
CA TYR A 116 10.67 21.80 4.75
C TYR A 116 11.43 21.17 5.92
N ASP A 117 10.80 20.28 6.68
CA ASP A 117 11.61 19.33 7.43
C ASP A 117 12.16 18.34 6.41
N ILE A 118 13.10 18.83 5.58
CA ILE A 118 13.99 17.97 4.83
C ILE A 118 14.53 17.05 5.90
N VAL A 119 14.29 15.76 5.74
CA VAL A 119 14.97 14.79 6.58
C VAL A 119 16.43 14.95 6.20
N GLN A 120 17.16 15.78 6.95
CA GLN A 120 18.55 16.09 6.67
C GLN A 120 19.36 14.90 7.15
N ILE A 121 19.42 13.90 6.29
CA ILE A 121 20.15 12.68 6.58
C ILE A 121 21.60 12.97 6.27
N PRO A 122 22.51 12.83 7.26
CA PRO A 122 23.91 13.03 7.03
C PRO A 122 24.41 12.18 5.86
N ASN A 123 25.16 12.78 4.94
CA ASN A 123 25.63 12.10 3.74
C ASN A 123 26.45 10.83 4.06
N TRP A 124 27.16 10.80 5.19
CA TRP A 124 27.89 9.61 5.64
C TRP A 124 26.98 8.39 5.81
N PHE A 125 25.70 8.58 6.15
CA PHE A 125 24.76 7.48 6.33
C PHE A 125 24.44 6.74 5.03
N LYS A 126 24.63 7.37 3.86
CA LYS A 126 24.51 6.69 2.57
C LYS A 126 25.52 5.56 2.43
N HIS A 127 26.72 5.71 2.99
CA HIS A 127 27.72 4.64 2.98
C HIS A 127 27.26 3.44 3.80
N THR A 128 26.79 3.66 5.03
CA THR A 128 26.22 2.59 5.88
C THR A 128 25.03 1.91 5.21
N THR A 129 24.15 2.68 4.58
CA THR A 129 22.99 2.14 3.87
C THR A 129 23.40 1.29 2.68
N LYS A 130 24.43 1.69 1.93
CA LYS A 130 24.98 0.89 0.84
C LYS A 130 25.48 -0.46 1.36
N LEU A 131 26.26 -0.47 2.44
CA LEU A 131 26.74 -1.71 3.09
C LEU A 131 25.60 -2.63 3.51
N TRP A 132 24.53 -2.08 4.07
CA TRP A 132 23.37 -2.87 4.47
C TRP A 132 22.64 -3.47 3.27
N THR A 133 22.45 -2.67 2.21
CA THR A 133 21.76 -3.13 1.00
C THR A 133 22.57 -4.15 0.20
N SER A 134 23.90 -4.15 0.33
CA SER A 134 24.80 -5.19 -0.19
C SER A 134 24.96 -6.39 0.76
N SER A 135 24.17 -6.46 1.84
CA SER A 135 24.23 -7.52 2.87
C SER A 135 25.59 -7.65 3.56
N SER A 136 26.39 -6.58 3.57
CA SER A 136 27.69 -6.52 4.26
C SER A 136 27.55 -6.21 5.74
N ILE A 137 26.43 -5.62 6.15
CA ILE A 137 26.02 -5.47 7.55
C ILE A 137 24.60 -6.02 7.72
N SER A 138 24.29 -6.50 8.92
CA SER A 138 23.00 -7.09 9.29
C SER A 138 21.89 -6.02 9.43
N ASP A 139 20.64 -6.46 9.37
CA ASP A 139 19.48 -5.61 9.64
C ASP A 139 19.59 -4.95 11.02
N GLN A 140 20.03 -5.68 12.04
CA GLN A 140 20.18 -5.16 13.41
C GLN A 140 21.26 -4.07 13.50
N GLU A 141 22.41 -4.24 12.85
CA GLU A 141 23.47 -3.21 12.82
C GLU A 141 23.00 -1.93 12.11
N TYR A 142 22.27 -2.10 11.01
CA TYR A 142 21.66 -0.98 10.31
C TYR A 142 20.61 -0.26 11.17
N ILE A 143 19.72 -1.01 11.82
CA ILE A 143 18.74 -0.49 12.77
C ILE A 143 19.43 0.29 13.88
N ASN A 144 20.48 -0.27 14.50
CA ASN A 144 21.22 0.40 15.58
C ASN A 144 21.84 1.73 15.13
N THR A 145 22.37 1.78 13.90
CA THR A 145 22.95 3.02 13.36
C THR A 145 21.88 4.07 13.10
N LEU A 146 20.72 3.66 12.57
CA LEU A 146 19.59 4.55 12.33
C LEU A 146 18.94 5.02 13.64
N GLN A 147 18.89 4.14 14.65
CA GLN A 147 18.44 4.43 16.00
C GLN A 147 19.33 5.50 16.65
N PHE A 148 20.67 5.40 16.51
CA PHE A 148 21.61 6.42 16.96
C PHE A 148 21.33 7.79 16.32
N LEU A 149 21.05 7.83 15.00
CA LEU A 149 20.74 9.08 14.28
C LEU A 149 19.47 9.77 14.79
N LEU A 150 18.45 8.98 15.15
CA LEU A 150 17.23 9.48 15.78
C LEU A 150 17.50 10.00 17.20
N GLU A 151 18.27 9.27 17.99
CA GLU A 151 18.62 9.64 19.37
C GLU A 151 19.44 10.93 19.45
N LYS A 152 20.35 11.15 18.50
CA LYS A 152 21.18 12.36 18.43
C LYS A 152 20.48 13.56 17.78
N ASP A 153 19.18 13.46 17.47
CA ASP A 153 18.40 14.51 16.80
C ASP A 153 19.00 14.94 15.44
N MET A 154 19.84 14.07 14.85
CA MET A 154 20.49 14.30 13.55
C MET A 154 19.51 14.06 12.40
N ILE A 155 18.56 13.15 12.62
CA ILE A 155 17.42 12.93 11.74
C ILE A 155 16.15 13.29 12.50
N LYS A 156 15.39 14.26 11.97
CA LYS A 156 14.01 14.53 12.39
C LYS A 156 13.08 13.96 11.34
N VAL A 157 12.36 12.91 11.68
CA VAL A 157 11.31 12.38 10.82
C VAL A 157 10.01 13.05 11.23
N PRO A 158 9.43 13.93 10.39
CA PRO A 158 8.18 14.55 10.74
C PRO A 158 7.10 13.45 10.78
N PHE A 159 6.40 13.39 11.92
CA PHE A 159 5.15 12.64 12.14
C PHE A 159 5.20 11.09 12.20
N SER A 160 6.00 10.52 13.09
CA SER A 160 5.78 9.12 13.49
C SER A 160 4.54 8.98 14.37
N LYS A 161 3.58 8.13 13.99
CA LYS A 161 2.51 7.70 14.92
C LYS A 161 3.07 6.68 15.91
N PRO A 162 2.55 6.61 17.15
CA PRO A 162 2.92 5.55 18.09
C PRO A 162 2.58 4.16 17.51
N PRO A 163 3.33 3.09 17.87
CA PRO A 163 3.25 1.82 17.18
C PRO A 163 1.87 1.17 17.26
N LYS A 164 1.34 0.68 16.14
CA LYS A 164 0.05 -0.04 16.08
C LYS A 164 0.30 -1.54 15.86
N ALA A 165 0.67 -2.24 16.94
CA ALA A 165 0.82 -3.71 17.03
C ALA A 165 1.91 -4.34 16.12
N PRO A 166 2.30 -5.60 16.41
CA PRO A 166 3.65 -5.99 16.85
C PRO A 166 4.76 -5.75 15.82
N SER A 167 5.99 -5.68 16.33
CA SER A 167 7.23 -5.60 15.56
C SER A 167 7.33 -6.75 14.56
N PRO A 168 7.47 -6.48 13.25
CA PRO A 168 7.83 -7.52 12.30
C PRO A 168 9.24 -8.04 12.63
N THR A 169 9.45 -9.34 12.46
CA THR A 169 10.73 -10.01 12.75
C THR A 169 11.86 -9.58 11.81
N GLU A 170 11.52 -8.96 10.67
CA GLU A 170 12.47 -8.62 9.60
C GLU A 170 12.02 -7.35 8.84
N ILE A 171 13.00 -6.62 8.28
CA ILE A 171 12.75 -5.45 7.44
C ILE A 171 12.27 -5.90 6.06
N PRO A 172 11.09 -5.44 5.56
CA PRO A 172 10.61 -5.80 4.24
C PRO A 172 11.55 -5.44 3.09
N ILE A 173 11.56 -6.26 2.04
CA ILE A 173 12.38 -6.08 0.83
C ILE A 173 12.20 -4.70 0.19
N TRP A 174 10.97 -4.17 0.16
CA TRP A 174 10.71 -2.85 -0.44
C TRP A 174 11.47 -1.72 0.28
N ILE A 175 11.68 -1.84 1.61
CA ILE A 175 12.49 -0.88 2.38
C ILE A 175 13.93 -0.98 1.94
N LYS A 176 14.47 -2.20 1.84
CA LYS A 176 15.85 -2.43 1.40
C LYS A 176 16.09 -1.94 -0.04
N SER A 177 15.13 -2.16 -0.94
CA SER A 177 15.18 -1.70 -2.33
C SER A 177 15.19 -0.16 -2.43
N ASN A 178 14.28 0.51 -1.72
CA ASN A 178 14.25 1.98 -1.69
C ASN A 178 15.51 2.58 -1.06
N SER A 179 16.05 1.92 -0.04
CA SER A 179 17.29 2.32 0.63
C SER A 179 18.50 2.21 -0.29
N ALA A 180 18.55 1.19 -1.16
CA ALA A 180 19.60 1.05 -2.17
C ALA A 180 19.52 2.20 -3.19
N LYS A 181 18.31 2.55 -3.64
CA LYS A 181 18.07 3.67 -4.57
C LYS A 181 18.48 5.02 -3.96
N TRP A 182 18.14 5.24 -2.68
CA TRP A 182 18.50 6.46 -1.95
C TRP A 182 20.01 6.61 -1.72
N SER A 183 20.68 5.54 -1.28
CA SER A 183 22.14 5.55 -1.05
C SER A 183 22.94 5.82 -2.32
N SER A 184 22.38 5.45 -3.48
CA SER A 184 22.96 5.70 -4.80
C SER A 184 22.59 7.07 -5.40
N GLY A 185 21.81 7.88 -4.69
CA GLY A 185 21.39 9.22 -5.13
C GLY A 185 20.19 9.25 -6.08
N GLY A 186 19.55 8.10 -6.36
CA GLY A 186 18.37 8.01 -7.21
C GLY A 186 17.04 8.29 -6.49
N MET A 187 17.09 8.64 -5.21
CA MET A 187 15.93 8.98 -4.37
C MET A 187 16.33 10.08 -3.40
N THR A 188 15.41 11.00 -3.11
CA THR A 188 15.61 12.11 -2.18
C THR A 188 15.52 11.65 -0.73
N ASN A 189 16.07 12.43 0.21
CA ASN A 189 15.96 12.10 1.64
C ASN A 189 14.52 12.02 2.12
N ASP A 190 13.63 12.82 1.55
CA ASP A 190 12.23 12.86 1.93
C ASP A 190 11.49 11.59 1.49
N GLU A 191 11.72 11.14 0.25
CA GLU A 191 11.20 9.85 -0.23
C GLU A 191 11.74 8.68 0.60
N PHE A 192 13.02 8.72 0.96
CA PHE A 192 13.61 7.70 1.83
C PHE A 192 13.04 7.73 3.25
N SER A 193 12.68 8.91 3.77
CA SER A 193 12.12 9.06 5.11
C SER A 193 10.80 8.31 5.30
N ILE A 194 10.07 8.00 4.24
CA ILE A 194 8.87 7.15 4.26
C ILE A 194 9.20 5.76 4.82
N GLY A 195 10.36 5.20 4.49
CA GLY A 195 10.83 3.94 5.07
C GLY A 195 11.13 4.06 6.56
N ILE A 196 11.71 5.18 7.00
CA ILE A 196 11.97 5.45 8.42
C ILE A 196 10.66 5.62 9.20
N GLN A 197 9.68 6.31 8.62
CA GLN A 197 8.33 6.44 9.19
C GLN A 197 7.70 5.06 9.40
N TRP A 198 7.75 4.21 8.39
CA TRP A 198 7.24 2.84 8.50
C TRP A 198 7.91 2.07 9.64
N MET A 199 9.24 2.17 9.76
CA MET A 199 10.01 1.50 10.82
C MET A 199 9.62 2.01 12.22
N LEU A 200 9.33 3.29 12.38
CA LEU A 200 8.83 3.88 13.63
C LEU A 200 7.41 3.42 13.96
N GLU A 201 6.49 3.44 12.98
CA GLU A 201 5.08 3.03 13.17
C GLU A 201 4.91 1.54 13.49
N ARG A 202 5.90 0.71 13.13
CA ARG A 202 5.93 -0.73 13.39
C ARG A 202 6.81 -1.13 14.57
N GLY A 203 7.46 -0.17 15.24
CA GLY A 203 8.33 -0.46 16.39
C GLY A 203 9.64 -1.16 16.03
N VAL A 204 10.09 -1.08 14.77
CA VAL A 204 11.46 -1.48 14.38
C VAL A 204 12.45 -0.43 14.87
N LEU A 205 12.09 0.84 14.76
CA LEU A 205 12.79 1.97 15.37
C LEU A 205 11.94 2.54 16.50
N HIS A 206 12.59 3.13 17.48
CA HIS A 206 11.93 3.73 18.63
C HIS A 206 12.27 5.21 18.74
N ASN A 207 11.25 6.08 18.85
CA ASN A 207 11.47 7.49 19.17
C ASN A 207 11.52 7.68 20.69
N GLN A 208 12.69 7.98 21.26
CA GLN A 208 12.86 8.18 22.70
C GLN A 208 12.09 9.41 23.23
N LYS A 209 11.68 10.37 22.38
CA LYS A 209 10.92 11.57 22.78
C LYS A 209 9.42 11.33 23.01
N GLY A 210 8.93 10.09 22.86
CA GLY A 210 7.52 9.73 23.07
C GLY A 210 7.19 9.06 24.42
N ARG A 211 8.14 8.96 25.35
CA ARG A 211 7.87 8.56 26.75
C ARG A 211 7.51 9.81 27.57
N VAL A 212 6.28 10.30 27.41
CA VAL A 212 5.57 11.12 28.40
C VAL A 212 4.17 10.58 28.52
#